data_AF-A0A1Y0MQ02-F1
#
_entry.id   AF-A0A1Y0MQ02-F1
#
_cell.length_a   1.000
_cell.length_b   1.000
_cell.length_c   1.000
_cell.angle_alpha   90.00
_cell.angle_beta   90.00
_cell.angle_gamma   90.00
#
_symmetry.space_group_name_H-M   'P 1'
#
loop_
_entity.id
_entity.type
_entity.pdbx_description
1 polymer ?
#
loop_
_entity_poly.entity_id
_entity_poly.type
_entity_poly.pdbx_seq_one_letter_code
_entity_poly.pdbx_strand_id
1 'polypeptide(L)'
;MNLRHFLSVIVASLALLSCQNEMEAVVAVHDELMPKMTTISRLQEQLSESLPDSIRSEKQQAVIDELEAANDAMMDWMQDFGTAFDFEEINKGKPLTAAKQDSLKKYALSVQALKTQMLAAIANGQKAFETLKQNR
;
A
#
# COMPACT_ATOMS: atom_id res chain seq x y z
N MET A 1 -55.16 -21.83 19.38
CA MET A 1 -54.73 -20.79 18.43
C MET A 1 -53.23 -20.62 18.57
N ASN A 2 -52.47 -20.98 17.53
CA ASN A 2 -51.11 -20.56 17.11
C ASN A 2 -50.06 -20.19 18.20
N LEU A 3 -48.80 -20.64 18.12
CA LEU A 3 -47.93 -20.28 17.00
C LEU A 3 -46.68 -21.17 16.93
N ARG A 4 -46.48 -21.74 15.75
CA ARG A 4 -45.29 -22.47 15.31
C ARG A 4 -44.12 -21.50 15.10
N HIS A 5 -42.93 -21.93 15.54
CA HIS A 5 -41.68 -21.92 14.76
C HIS A 5 -41.20 -20.56 14.22
N PHE A 6 -40.38 -19.82 14.95
CA PHE A 6 -39.42 -18.87 14.34
C PHE A 6 -38.20 -18.67 15.25
N LEU A 7 -37.38 -19.70 15.36
CA LEU A 7 -36.02 -19.62 15.91
C LEU A 7 -35.06 -20.21 14.89
N SER A 8 -35.00 -19.57 13.73
CA SER A 8 -33.96 -19.81 12.75
C SER A 8 -33.77 -18.52 11.95
N VAL A 9 -32.52 -18.24 11.59
CA VAL A 9 -32.09 -17.19 10.66
C VAL A 9 -31.89 -15.78 11.23
N ILE A 10 -30.96 -15.59 12.18
CA ILE A 10 -30.17 -14.33 12.29
C ILE A 10 -28.74 -14.66 12.73
N VAL A 11 -27.97 -15.36 11.90
CA VAL A 11 -26.49 -15.46 12.08
C VAL A 11 -25.73 -15.15 10.78
N ALA A 12 -26.41 -15.12 9.63
CA ALA A 12 -25.76 -14.88 8.34
C ALA A 12 -25.44 -13.39 8.04
N SER A 13 -25.97 -12.43 8.81
CA SER A 13 -25.81 -10.99 8.51
C SER A 13 -24.52 -10.36 9.04
N LEU A 14 -23.84 -10.98 10.01
CA LEU A 14 -22.67 -10.37 10.66
C LEU A 14 -21.37 -10.56 9.86
N ALA A 15 -21.25 -11.64 9.08
CA ALA A 15 -20.07 -11.93 8.26
C ALA A 15 -20.00 -11.10 6.96
N LEU A 16 -21.14 -10.58 6.49
CA LEU A 16 -21.19 -9.72 5.30
C LEU A 16 -20.63 -8.31 5.60
N LEU A 17 -20.84 -7.79 6.81
CA LEU A 17 -20.34 -6.46 7.20
C LEU A 17 -18.82 -6.39 7.35
N SER A 18 -18.18 -7.45 7.85
CA SER A 18 -16.73 -7.42 8.09
C SER A 18 -15.92 -7.38 6.78
N CYS A 19 -16.45 -7.94 5.71
CA CYS A 19 -15.75 -8.07 4.43
C CYS A 19 -15.78 -6.77 3.59
N GLN A 20 -16.85 -5.96 3.67
CA GLN A 20 -16.90 -4.66 2.99
C GLN A 20 -15.92 -3.65 3.63
N ASN A 21 -15.82 -3.65 4.96
CA ASN A 21 -14.87 -2.80 5.69
C ASN A 21 -13.41 -3.13 5.34
N GLU A 22 -13.08 -4.39 5.06
CA GLU A 22 -11.71 -4.80 4.76
C GLU A 22 -11.23 -4.30 3.38
N MET A 23 -12.08 -4.34 2.35
CA MET A 23 -11.74 -3.80 1.03
C MET A 23 -11.50 -2.29 1.09
N GLU A 24 -12.41 -1.56 1.74
CA GLU A 24 -12.30 -0.13 1.95
C GLU A 24 -11.03 0.23 2.73
N ALA A 25 -10.69 -0.54 3.77
CA ALA A 25 -9.47 -0.32 4.55
C ALA A 25 -8.19 -0.52 3.72
N VAL A 26 -8.14 -1.52 2.83
CA VAL A 26 -7.00 -1.74 1.93
C VAL A 26 -6.84 -0.58 0.96
N VAL A 27 -7.94 -0.17 0.30
CA VAL A 27 -7.93 0.95 -0.66
C VAL A 27 -7.60 2.27 0.02
N ALA A 28 -8.07 2.51 1.24
CA ALA A 28 -7.73 3.71 2.00
C ALA A 28 -6.22 3.83 2.27
N VAL A 29 -5.54 2.72 2.56
CA VAL A 29 -4.08 2.72 2.70
C VAL A 29 -3.41 2.97 1.36
N HIS A 30 -3.86 2.33 0.28
CA HIS A 30 -3.37 2.62 -1.07
C HIS A 30 -3.45 4.12 -1.39
N ASP A 31 -4.61 4.74 -1.17
CA ASP A 31 -4.83 6.16 -1.46
C ASP A 31 -3.94 7.08 -0.60
N GLU A 32 -3.67 6.70 0.66
CA GLU A 32 -2.72 7.41 1.53
C GLU A 32 -1.28 7.38 0.98
N LEU A 33 -0.92 6.28 0.32
CA LEU A 33 0.41 6.05 -0.26
C LEU A 33 0.59 6.70 -1.64
N MET A 34 -0.48 6.93 -2.40
CA MET A 34 -0.37 7.52 -3.74
C MET A 34 0.41 8.85 -3.77
N PRO A 35 0.16 9.84 -2.89
CA PRO A 35 0.97 11.07 -2.84
C PRO A 35 2.43 10.85 -2.42
N LYS A 36 2.75 9.72 -1.78
CA LYS A 36 4.11 9.38 -1.34
C LYS A 36 5.00 8.97 -2.50
N MET A 37 4.43 8.41 -3.57
CA MET A 37 5.15 8.13 -4.82
C MET A 37 5.79 9.41 -5.38
N THR A 38 5.03 10.51 -5.47
CA THR A 38 5.57 11.82 -5.88
C THR A 38 6.68 12.33 -4.96
N THR A 39 6.56 12.05 -3.66
CA THR A 39 7.60 12.40 -2.67
C THR A 39 8.88 11.60 -2.91
N ILE A 40 8.76 10.31 -3.21
CA ILE A 40 9.87 9.42 -3.52
C ILE A 40 10.59 9.90 -4.79
N SER A 41 9.87 10.08 -5.90
CA SER A 41 10.47 10.52 -7.17
C SER A 41 11.22 11.85 -7.02
N ARG A 42 10.63 12.82 -6.32
CA ARG A 42 11.29 14.10 -6.03
C ARG A 42 12.57 13.93 -5.21
N LEU A 43 12.58 13.05 -4.21
CA LEU A 43 13.78 12.80 -3.41
C LEU A 43 14.87 12.13 -4.24
N GLN A 44 14.52 11.19 -5.12
CA GLN A 44 15.47 10.55 -6.04
C GLN A 44 16.13 11.59 -6.97
N GLU A 45 15.34 12.46 -7.59
CA GLU A 45 15.84 13.55 -8.44
C GLU A 45 16.78 14.47 -7.64
N GLN A 46 16.34 14.95 -6.48
CA GLN A 46 17.13 15.87 -5.65
C GLN A 46 18.45 15.28 -5.18
N LEU A 47 18.48 14.00 -4.81
CA LEU A 47 19.69 13.30 -4.41
C LEU A 47 20.63 13.06 -5.61
N SER A 48 20.07 12.72 -6.77
CA SER A 48 20.84 12.43 -7.98
C SER A 48 21.48 13.68 -8.58
N GLU A 49 20.75 14.80 -8.62
CA GLU A 49 21.29 16.11 -9.04
C GLU A 49 22.37 16.62 -8.10
N SER A 50 22.22 16.35 -6.80
CA SER A 50 23.16 16.78 -5.77
C SER A 50 24.46 15.97 -5.77
N LEU A 51 24.45 14.75 -6.31
CA LEU A 51 25.55 13.80 -6.29
C LEU A 51 25.58 13.00 -7.59
N PRO A 52 26.34 13.43 -8.60
CA PRO A 52 26.53 12.62 -9.79
C PRO A 52 27.12 11.25 -9.42
N ASP A 53 26.72 10.21 -10.15
CA ASP A 53 27.05 8.81 -9.82
C ASP A 53 28.55 8.56 -9.64
N SER A 54 29.40 9.32 -10.36
CA SER A 54 30.86 9.21 -10.31
C SER A 54 31.50 9.57 -8.96
N ILE A 55 30.79 10.30 -8.08
CA ILE A 55 31.29 10.73 -6.76
C ILE A 55 30.41 10.26 -5.61
N ARG A 56 29.36 9.49 -5.91
CA ARG A 56 28.40 9.00 -4.91
C ARG A 56 29.01 7.85 -4.12
N SER A 57 28.91 7.90 -2.79
CA SER A 57 29.27 6.78 -1.93
C SER A 57 28.25 5.64 -2.03
N GLU A 58 28.67 4.41 -1.73
CA GLU A 58 27.78 3.23 -1.70
C GLU A 58 26.55 3.47 -0.80
N LYS A 59 26.74 4.14 0.34
CA LYS A 59 25.64 4.46 1.26
C LYS A 59 24.62 5.43 0.64
N GLN A 60 25.08 6.39 -0.17
CA GLN A 60 24.17 7.32 -0.84
C GLN A 60 23.45 6.65 -2.01
N GLN A 61 24.13 5.75 -2.73
CA GLN A 61 23.51 4.94 -3.78
C GLN A 61 22.40 4.05 -3.19
N ALA A 62 22.69 3.36 -2.08
CA ALA A 62 21.70 2.51 -1.41
C ALA A 62 20.41 3.25 -1.03
N VAL A 63 20.49 4.52 -0.62
CA VAL A 63 19.29 5.33 -0.30
C VAL A 63 18.46 5.64 -1.55
N ILE A 64 19.11 5.85 -2.70
CA ILE A 64 18.40 6.08 -3.97
C ILE A 64 17.76 4.79 -4.46
N ASP A 65 18.46 3.66 -4.33
CA ASP A 65 17.93 2.34 -4.67
C ASP A 65 16.75 1.96 -3.76
N GLU A 66 16.80 2.28 -2.47
CA GLU A 66 15.69 2.08 -1.53
C GLU A 66 14.43 2.87 -1.93
N LEU A 67 14.61 4.11 -2.40
CA LEU A 67 13.53 4.94 -2.93
C LEU A 67 12.94 4.31 -4.20
N GLU A 68 13.78 3.83 -5.12
CA GLU A 68 13.35 3.18 -6.37
C GLU A 68 12.56 1.91 -6.08
N ALA A 69 13.12 1.02 -5.26
CA ALA A 69 12.49 -0.22 -4.86
C ALA A 69 11.14 0.00 -4.15
N ALA A 70 11.00 1.08 -3.37
CA ALA A 70 9.72 1.42 -2.74
C ALA A 70 8.67 1.91 -3.76
N ASN A 71 9.09 2.63 -4.80
CA ASN A 71 8.22 3.08 -5.89
C ASN A 71 7.74 1.88 -6.71
N ASP A 72 8.67 1.02 -7.13
CA ASP A 72 8.39 -0.16 -7.93
C ASP A 72 7.49 -1.14 -7.17
N ALA A 73 7.75 -1.37 -5.88
CA ALA A 73 6.90 -2.22 -5.05
C ALA A 73 5.43 -1.74 -4.99
N MET A 74 5.18 -0.43 -5.02
CA MET A 74 3.82 0.10 -5.07
C MET A 74 3.18 -0.10 -6.45
N MET A 75 3.95 0.04 -7.53
CA MET A 75 3.47 -0.21 -8.89
C MET A 75 3.10 -1.68 -9.09
N ASP A 76 3.98 -2.58 -8.67
CA ASP A 76 3.75 -4.02 -8.71
C ASP A 76 2.54 -4.40 -7.86
N TRP A 77 2.44 -3.85 -6.65
CA TRP A 77 1.29 -4.09 -5.77
C TRP A 77 -0.03 -3.64 -6.40
N MET A 78 -0.07 -2.46 -7.02
CA MET A 78 -1.27 -1.94 -7.70
C MET A 78 -1.69 -2.84 -8.87
N GLN A 79 -0.73 -3.29 -9.69
CA GLN A 79 -0.99 -4.17 -10.81
C GLN A 79 -1.53 -5.54 -10.35
N ASP A 80 -0.89 -6.12 -9.34
CA ASP A 80 -1.30 -7.41 -8.77
C ASP A 80 -2.69 -7.30 -8.13
N PHE A 81 -2.94 -6.24 -7.36
CA PHE A 81 -4.23 -6.01 -6.71
C PHE A 81 -5.35 -5.80 -7.74
N GLY A 82 -5.12 -4.98 -8.77
CA GLY A 82 -6.07 -4.75 -9.87
C GLY A 82 -6.30 -5.96 -10.76
N THR A 83 -5.38 -6.92 -10.78
CA THR A 83 -5.57 -8.22 -11.44
C THR A 83 -6.40 -9.19 -10.57
N ALA A 84 -6.25 -9.12 -9.25
CA ALA A 84 -6.95 -9.99 -8.31
C ALA A 84 -8.42 -9.59 -8.08
N PHE A 85 -8.74 -8.30 -8.14
CA PHE A 85 -10.08 -7.76 -7.87
C PHE A 85 -10.59 -6.89 -9.02
N ASP A 86 -11.85 -7.09 -9.39
CA ASP A 86 -12.49 -6.30 -10.46
C ASP A 86 -13.01 -4.94 -9.95
N PHE A 87 -13.34 -4.06 -10.90
CA PHE A 87 -13.83 -2.71 -10.57
C PHE A 87 -15.07 -2.72 -9.67
N GLU A 88 -15.99 -3.67 -9.83
CA GLU A 88 -17.22 -3.74 -9.04
C GLU A 88 -16.96 -4.24 -7.61
N GLU A 89 -16.01 -5.17 -7.46
CA GLU A 89 -15.52 -5.65 -6.18
C GLU A 89 -14.84 -4.54 -5.38
N ILE A 90 -13.99 -3.74 -6.04
CA ILE A 90 -13.26 -2.66 -5.40
C ILE A 90 -14.17 -1.47 -5.07
N ASN A 91 -15.02 -1.03 -6.03
CA ASN A 91 -15.68 0.29 -5.94
C ASN A 91 -17.18 0.23 -5.64
N LYS A 92 -17.85 -0.92 -5.88
CA LYS A 92 -19.31 -1.04 -5.72
C LYS A 92 -19.71 -1.99 -4.59
N GLY A 93 -18.75 -2.55 -3.86
CA GLY A 93 -19.00 -3.48 -2.76
C GLY A 93 -19.62 -4.80 -3.20
N LYS A 94 -19.35 -5.24 -4.44
CA LYS A 94 -19.77 -6.55 -4.95
C LYS A 94 -19.24 -7.66 -4.01
N PRO A 95 -20.08 -8.62 -3.59
CA PRO A 95 -19.64 -9.68 -2.69
C PRO A 95 -18.48 -10.51 -3.26
N LEU A 96 -17.48 -10.78 -2.42
CA LEU A 96 -16.34 -11.61 -2.76
C LEU A 96 -16.62 -13.10 -2.53
N THR A 97 -15.99 -13.94 -3.32
CA THR A 97 -15.92 -15.39 -3.04
C THR A 97 -15.03 -15.64 -1.83
N ALA A 98 -15.20 -16.78 -1.14
CA ALA A 98 -14.37 -17.13 0.02
C ALA A 98 -12.86 -17.09 -0.29
N ALA A 99 -12.45 -17.58 -1.47
CA ALA A 99 -11.07 -17.51 -1.92
C ALA A 99 -10.56 -16.06 -2.08
N LYS A 100 -11.41 -15.16 -2.60
CA LYS A 100 -11.06 -13.73 -2.72
C LYS A 100 -11.01 -13.02 -1.37
N GLN A 101 -11.85 -13.43 -0.40
CA GLN A 101 -11.77 -12.91 0.97
C GLN A 101 -10.44 -13.28 1.64
N ASP A 102 -9.95 -14.50 1.44
CA ASP A 102 -8.64 -14.90 1.96
C ASP A 102 -7.47 -14.22 1.24
N SER A 103 -7.60 -13.96 -0.07
CA SER A 103 -6.66 -13.10 -0.77
C SER A 103 -6.68 -11.67 -0.24
N LEU A 104 -7.85 -11.09 0.04
CA LEU A 104 -7.99 -9.73 0.54
C LEU A 104 -7.26 -9.55 1.88
N LYS A 105 -7.33 -10.52 2.79
CA LYS A 105 -6.56 -10.53 4.04
C LYS A 105 -5.04 -10.47 3.80
N LYS A 106 -4.55 -11.16 2.77
CA LYS A 106 -3.13 -11.11 2.39
C LYS A 106 -2.75 -9.73 1.84
N TYR A 107 -3.61 -9.14 1.02
CA TYR A 107 -3.41 -7.77 0.53
C TYR A 107 -3.48 -6.72 1.65
N ALA A 108 -4.34 -6.92 2.65
CA ALA A 108 -4.38 -6.08 3.84
C ALA A 108 -3.08 -6.11 4.65
N LEU A 109 -2.43 -7.27 4.73
CA LEU A 109 -1.11 -7.36 5.35
C LEU A 109 -0.01 -6.76 4.46
N SER A 110 -0.03 -7.05 3.16
CA SER A 110 1.02 -6.58 2.24
C SER A 110 0.98 -5.06 2.04
N VAL A 111 -0.19 -4.43 2.02
CA VAL A 111 -0.31 -2.97 1.89
C VAL A 111 0.24 -2.23 3.13
N GLN A 112 0.16 -2.85 4.31
CA GLN A 112 0.79 -2.30 5.54
C GLN A 112 2.31 -2.46 5.53
N ALA A 113 2.81 -3.59 5.02
CA ALA A 113 4.24 -3.77 4.79
C ALA A 113 4.77 -2.75 3.77
N LEU A 114 4.04 -2.55 2.68
CA LEU A 114 4.35 -1.55 1.66
C LEU A 114 4.36 -0.13 2.23
N LYS A 115 3.35 0.23 3.03
CA LYS A 115 3.33 1.51 3.76
C LYS A 115 4.59 1.70 4.60
N THR A 116 4.98 0.67 5.35
CA THR A 116 6.19 0.70 6.18
C THR A 116 7.44 0.92 5.34
N GLN A 117 7.59 0.18 4.23
CA GLN A 117 8.71 0.30 3.30
C GLN A 117 8.81 1.71 2.71
N MET A 118 7.71 2.25 2.17
CA MET A 118 7.69 3.57 1.54
C MET A 118 8.02 4.68 2.54
N LEU A 119 7.45 4.63 3.75
CA LEU A 119 7.73 5.63 4.79
C LEU A 119 9.18 5.56 5.26
N ALA A 120 9.76 4.36 5.39
CA ALA A 120 11.17 4.19 5.73
C ALA A 120 12.09 4.75 4.63
N ALA A 121 11.83 4.42 3.37
CA ALA A 121 12.60 4.93 2.24
C ALA A 121 12.55 6.47 2.16
N ILE A 122 11.37 7.07 2.34
CA ILE A 122 11.20 8.52 2.40
C ILE A 122 12.00 9.13 3.55
N ALA A 123 11.92 8.55 4.75
CA ALA A 123 12.66 9.06 5.91
C ALA A 123 14.18 8.99 5.69
N ASN A 124 14.67 7.90 5.11
CA ASN A 124 16.08 7.73 4.76
C ASN A 124 16.52 8.74 3.69
N GLY A 125 15.72 8.90 2.63
CA GLY A 125 15.95 9.87 1.56
C GLY A 125 16.00 11.31 2.07
N GLN A 126 15.05 11.70 2.92
CA GLN A 126 15.05 13.01 3.57
C GLN A 126 16.30 13.23 4.42
N LYS A 127 16.65 12.24 5.25
CA LYS A 127 17.85 12.32 6.11
C LYS A 127 19.13 12.45 5.28
N ALA A 128 19.25 11.69 4.20
CA ALA A 128 20.38 11.79 3.29
C ALA A 128 20.47 13.17 2.65
N PHE A 129 19.34 13.71 2.18
CA PHE A 129 19.28 15.02 1.55
C PHE A 129 19.63 16.16 2.51
N GLU A 130 19.14 16.11 3.76
CA GLU A 130 19.49 17.11 4.77
C GLU A 130 20.97 17.05 5.16
N THR A 131 21.55 15.84 5.26
CA THR A 131 22.99 15.68 5.51
C THR A 131 23.82 16.32 4.40
N LEU A 132 23.38 16.22 3.14
CA LEU A 132 24.06 16.85 2.00
C LEU A 132 24.02 18.38 2.05
N LYS A 133 22.92 18.97 2.51
CA LYS A 133 22.83 20.43 2.65
C LYS A 133 23.75 20.98 3.73
N GLN A 134 23.96 20.23 4.82
CA GLN A 134 24.79 20.66 5.94
C GLN A 134 26.29 20.61 5.63
N ASN A 135 26.70 19.79 4.65
CA ASN A 135 28.09 19.59 4.26
C ASN A 135 28.51 20.41 3.03
N ARG A 136 27.66 21.34 2.56
CA ARG A 136 27.95 22.27 1.45
C ARG A 136 28.38 23.64 1.96
#